data_AF-A0A0W0Z8A6-F1
#
_entry.id   AF-A0A0W0Z8A6-F1
#
_cell.length_a   1.000
_cell.length_b   1.000
_cell.length_c   1.000
_cell.angle_alpha   90.00
_cell.angle_beta   90.00
_cell.angle_gamma   90.00
#
_symmetry.space_group_name_H-M   'P 1'
#
loop_
_entity.id
_entity.type
_entity.pdbx_description
1 polymer ?
#
loop_
_entity_poly.entity_id
_entity_poly.type
_entity_poly.pdbx_seq_one_letter_code
_entity_poly.pdbx_strand_id
1 'polypeptide(L)' 'MANTEFKQQILFIKDVERLIGRNRNTLRRWWLTGKFPRPVKIHDSLLTWHYVVIEQWIDQMLTTKDSNSTK' A
#
# COMPACT_ATOMS: atom_id res chain seq x y z
N MET A 1 29.85 -13.07 2.61
CA MET A 1 29.28 -12.04 1.72
C MET A 1 27.77 -12.21 1.78
N ALA A 2 27.06 -11.27 2.41
CA ALA A 2 25.61 -11.33 2.47
C ALA A 2 25.07 -11.03 1.07
N ASN A 3 24.43 -12.01 0.42
CA ASN A 3 23.64 -11.78 -0.78
C ASN A 3 22.44 -10.94 -0.38
N THR A 4 22.56 -9.61 -0.50
CA THR A 4 21.41 -8.72 -0.37
C THR A 4 20.58 -8.88 -1.63
N GLU A 5 19.68 -9.87 -1.64
CA GLU A 5 18.69 -9.99 -2.70
C GLU A 5 17.85 -8.71 -2.73
N PHE A 6 17.97 -7.94 -3.81
CA PHE A 6 17.15 -6.75 -4.04
C PHE A 6 15.71 -7.22 -4.29
N LYS A 7 14.94 -7.42 -3.23
CA LYS A 7 13.53 -7.85 -3.27
C LYS A 7 12.59 -6.66 -3.48
N GLN A 8 12.88 -5.81 -4.48
CA GLN A 8 11.99 -4.70 -4.80
C GLN A 8 10.81 -5.21 -5.62
N GLN A 9 9.71 -5.51 -4.93
CA GLN A 9 8.47 -5.94 -5.56
C GLN A 9 7.58 -4.74 -5.88
N ILE A 10 7.09 -4.68 -7.12
CA ILE A 10 6.11 -3.69 -7.59
C ILE A 10 4.73 -4.33 -7.56
N LEU A 11 3.77 -3.64 -6.97
CA LEU A 11 2.35 -4.01 -6.96
C LEU A 11 1.61 -3.15 -7.97
N PHE A 12 0.83 -3.79 -8.84
CA PHE A 12 -0.11 -3.10 -9.70
C PHE A 12 -1.44 -2.89 -8.96
N ILE A 13 -2.30 -2.03 -9.51
CA ILE A 13 -3.60 -1.75 -8.89
C ILE A 13 -4.42 -3.00 -8.60
N LYS A 14 -4.36 -4.04 -9.45
CA LYS A 14 -5.07 -5.30 -9.23
C LYS A 14 -4.52 -6.08 -8.03
N ASP A 15 -3.22 -6.05 -7.82
CA ASP A 15 -2.57 -6.71 -6.68
C ASP A 15 -2.94 -6.00 -5.38
N VAL A 16 -2.95 -4.65 -5.41
CA VAL A 16 -3.38 -3.83 -4.28
C VAL A 16 -4.87 -4.03 -3.99
N GLU A 17 -5.73 -4.11 -5.02
CA GLU A 17 -7.16 -4.43 -4.86
C GLU A 17 -7.36 -5.76 -4.11
N ARG A 18 -6.60 -6.80 -4.49
CA ARG A 18 -6.64 -8.12 -3.85
C ARG A 18 -6.07 -8.11 -2.44
N LEU A 19 -4.94 -7.45 -2.23
CA LEU A 19 -4.25 -7.40 -0.94
C LEU A 19 -5.05 -6.65 0.12
N ILE A 20 -5.64 -5.51 -0.26
CA ILE A 20 -6.42 -4.66 0.66
C ILE A 20 -7.89 -5.10 0.73
N GLY A 21 -8.37 -5.89 -0.24
CA GLY A 21 -9.77 -6.31 -0.33
C GLY A 21 -10.72 -5.15 -0.64
N ARG A 22 -10.25 -4.12 -1.34
CA ARG A 22 -11.01 -2.91 -1.67
C ARG A 22 -10.90 -2.59 -3.16
N ASN A 23 -12.02 -2.16 -3.75
CA ASN A 23 -12.09 -1.81 -5.17
C ASN A 23 -11.28 -0.54 -5.49
N ARG A 24 -10.72 -0.42 -6.71
CA ARG A 24 -9.94 0.74 -7.18
C ARG A 24 -10.57 2.09 -6.91
N ASN A 25 -11.90 2.22 -6.99
CA ASN A 25 -12.56 3.51 -6.80
C ASN A 25 -12.43 4.00 -5.35
N THR A 26 -12.47 3.06 -4.42
CA THR A 26 -12.27 3.32 -2.98
C THR A 26 -10.82 3.68 -2.73
N LEU A 27 -9.89 2.86 -3.22
CA LEU A 27 -8.46 3.14 -3.10
C LEU A 27 -8.13 4.51 -3.72
N ARG A 28 -8.72 4.82 -4.89
CA ARG A 28 -8.56 6.11 -5.57
C ARG A 28 -8.97 7.28 -4.71
N ARG A 29 -10.13 7.17 -4.08
CA ARG A 29 -10.58 8.19 -3.15
C ARG A 29 -9.60 8.33 -1.98
N TRP A 30 -9.11 7.23 -1.43
CA TRP A 30 -8.23 7.26 -0.26
C TRP A 30 -6.87 7.89 -0.53
N TRP A 31 -6.22 7.62 -1.66
CA TRP A 31 -4.92 8.25 -1.93
C TRP A 31 -5.05 9.72 -2.35
N LEU A 32 -6.20 10.11 -2.92
CA LEU A 32 -6.53 11.51 -3.16
C LEU A 32 -6.77 12.26 -1.85
N THR A 33 -7.40 11.63 -0.86
CA THR A 33 -7.65 12.23 0.47
C THR A 33 -6.48 12.04 1.46
N GLY A 34 -5.39 11.40 1.05
CA GLY A 34 -4.21 11.18 1.91
C GLY A 34 -4.34 10.05 2.93
N LYS A 35 -5.39 9.22 2.84
CA LYS A 35 -5.60 8.05 3.72
C LYS A 35 -4.88 6.79 3.25
N PHE A 36 -4.39 6.78 2.01
CA PHE A 36 -3.68 5.66 1.40
C PHE A 36 -2.46 6.16 0.62
N PRO A 37 -1.38 5.35 0.50
CA PRO A 37 -0.19 5.74 -0.25
C PRO A 37 -0.52 6.08 -1.70
N ARG A 38 0.09 7.14 -2.24
CA ARG A 38 -0.11 7.53 -3.64
C ARG A 38 0.62 6.58 -4.58
N PRO A 39 0.01 6.21 -5.72
CA PRO A 39 0.69 5.40 -6.73
C PRO A 39 1.83 6.17 -7.37
N VAL A 40 2.90 5.44 -7.70
CA VAL A 40 3.94 5.86 -8.64
C VAL A 40 3.46 5.53 -10.05
N LYS A 41 3.57 6.50 -10.95
CA LYS A 41 3.27 6.31 -12.38
C LYS A 41 4.55 5.93 -13.11
N ILE A 42 4.57 4.74 -13.71
CA ILE A 42 5.68 4.29 -14.58
C ILE A 42 5.43 4.71 -16.03
N HIS A 43 4.17 4.70 -16.46
CA HIS A 43 3.69 5.14 -17.77
C HIS A 43 2.33 5.85 -17.60
N ASP A 44 1.82 6.51 -18.64
CA ASP A 44 0.67 7.43 -18.58
C ASP A 44 -0.59 6.88 -17.87
N SER A 45 -0.78 5.56 -17.84
CA SER A 45 -1.93 4.90 -17.20
C SER A 45 -1.60 3.88 -16.12
N LEU A 46 -0.33 3.49 -15.96
CA LEU A 46 0.05 2.41 -15.04
C LEU A 46 0.30 2.93 -13.63
N LEU A 47 -0.63 2.63 -12.73
CA LEU A 47 -0.55 2.92 -11.31
C LEU A 47 0.12 1.76 -10.57
N THR A 48 1.22 2.07 -9.89
CA THR A 48 2.04 1.08 -9.20
C THR A 48 2.44 1.53 -7.80
N TRP A 49 2.73 0.58 -6.93
CA TRP A 49 3.23 0.81 -5.58
C TRP A 49 4.42 -0.09 -5.30
N HIS A 50 5.37 0.41 -4.52
CA HIS A 50 6.36 -0.48 -3.91
C HIS A 50 5.69 -1.30 -2.81
N TYR A 51 5.96 -2.60 -2.79
CA TYR A 51 5.40 -3.52 -1.79
C TYR A 51 5.62 -3.01 -0.36
N VAL A 52 6.84 -2.59 -0.04
CA VAL A 52 7.24 -2.06 1.28
C VAL A 52 6.34 -0.91 1.74
N VAL A 53 5.91 -0.03 0.82
CA VAL A 53 5.04 1.10 1.16
C VAL A 53 3.64 0.64 1.55
N ILE A 54 3.13 -0.39 0.88
CA ILE A 54 1.82 -0.96 1.21
C ILE A 54 1.89 -1.76 2.52
N GLU A 55 2.95 -2.55 2.70
CA GLU A 55 3.22 -3.30 3.93
C GLU A 55 3.27 -2.37 5.15
N GLN A 56 4.08 -1.31 5.10
CA GLN A 56 4.15 -0.30 6.16
C GLN A 56 2.81 0.35 6.47
N TRP A 57 1.98 0.61 5.45
CA TRP A 57 0.65 1.17 5.65
C TRP A 57 -0.29 0.18 6.35
N ILE A 58 -0.22 -1.11 6.02
CA ILE A 58 -0.99 -2.17 6.70
C ILE A 58 -0.57 -2.23 8.17
N ASP A 59 0.73 -2.23 8.45
CA ASP A 59 1.26 -2.28 9.81
C ASP A 59 0.79 -1.08 10.64
N GLN A 60 0.86 0.14 10.09
CA GLN A 60 0.35 1.34 10.75
C GLN A 60 -1.15 1.23 11.10
N MET A 61 -1.96 0.64 10.21
CA MET A 61 -3.39 0.44 10.43
C MET A 61 -3.68 -0.61 11.49
N LEU A 62 -2.83 -1.61 11.64
CA LEU A 62 -2.93 -2.64 12.68
C LEU A 62 -2.50 -2.08 14.04
N THR A 63 -1.32 -1.45 14.13
CA THR A 63 -0.81 -0.87 15.39
C THR A 63 -1.71 0.23 15.95
N THR A 64 -2.37 1.02 15.09
CA THR A 64 -3.31 2.06 15.54
C THR A 64 -4.52 1.47 16.29
N LYS A 65 -4.90 0.22 16.01
CA LYS A 65 -6.05 -0.42 16.69
C LYS A 65 -5.72 -0.86 18.11
N ASP A 66 -4.47 -1.16 18.41
CA ASP A 66 -4.05 -1.67 19.72
C ASP A 66 -4.02 -0.56 20.80
N SER A 67 -3.92 0.71 20.38
CA SER A 67 -3.80 1.85 21.30
C SER A 67 -5.13 2.40 21.83
N ASN A 68 -6.28 1.87 21.39
CA ASN A 68 -7.60 2.41 21.76
C ASN A 68 -8.47 1.42 22.55
N SER A 69 -7.86 0.40 23.17
CA SER A 69 -8.54 -0.58 24.02
C SER A 69 -8.22 -0.42 25.53
N THR A 70 -7.80 0.76 25.97
CA THR A 70 -7.67 1.05 27.40
C THR A 70 -7.98 2.52 27.67
N LYS A 71 -9.27 2.86 27.65
CA LYS A 71 -9.78 3.94 28.48
C LYS A 71 -11.22 3.66 28.88
#